data_AF-A0A395ID63-F1
#
_entry.id   AF-A0A395ID63-F1
#
_cell.length_a   1.000
_cell.length_b   1.000
_cell.length_c   1.000
_cell.angle_alpha   90.00
_cell.angle_beta   90.00
_cell.angle_gamma   90.00
#
_symmetry.space_group_name_H-M   'P 1'
#
loop_
_entity.id
_entity.type
_entity.pdbx_description
1 polymer ?
#
loop_
_entity_poly.entity_id
_entity_poly.type
_entity_poly.pdbx_seq_one_letter_code
_entity_poly.pdbx_strand_id
1 'polypeptide(L)'
;MAAIVNTKLPQVGELLLKRLVVQFKKGFKRNDKAVCLSATTFIAHLCNQQVANEMVAAQILLLLLNKPTDDSVEIAVGLTREVGQHLEEMSGPIALAVFDQFRNILNEADIDKRVQYMIEVLFQVRKDKYKDNPAIKEELDLVEEEDQITHRTALDDEIDVQEDGLNIFKFDPEWEQNEELYKQLKAEILGEGSDDEDDEDEEDDSEDDEEKKEEKALEIKDQSNTDLVNLRRTIYLTIMSSIDPEECCHKLMKVTLPPGQEPELPSMVIECCSQERTYSKFYGLIGERFAKINRLWTDLFEQSFAKYYDTIHRYETNRLRNIARFFGHLLSSDAIGWHVLSIVHLNEEETTSSSRIFIKILFQDLSEAMGMAKLQARLKDDILRPYFEGLFPNDNPRNTRFSINYLQVSEWALLRKRCASISRTCPNQHHPRYRRLLTMLHLTLKARFLVIHLIPARRIHDLARHLELVVLIEDVQFPGHHHELAKEKGLEEEGA
;
A
#
# COMPACT_ATOMS: atom_id res chain seq x y z
N MET A 1 -2.73 -0.89 27.61
CA MET A 1 -2.83 -2.06 28.53
C MET A 1 -3.86 -1.84 29.63
N ALA A 2 -3.66 -0.90 30.57
CA ALA A 2 -4.63 -0.69 31.67
C ALA A 2 -6.06 -0.41 31.18
N ALA A 3 -6.22 0.40 30.12
CA ALA A 3 -7.52 0.63 29.49
C ALA A 3 -8.17 -0.64 28.92
N ILE A 4 -7.39 -1.52 28.29
CA ILE A 4 -7.86 -2.80 27.72
C ILE A 4 -8.31 -3.74 28.84
N VAL A 5 -7.51 -3.86 29.91
CA VAL A 5 -7.89 -4.68 31.08
C VAL A 5 -9.15 -4.12 31.73
N ASN A 6 -9.30 -2.79 31.77
CA ASN A 6 -10.45 -2.13 32.38
C ASN A 6 -11.78 -2.37 31.64
N THR A 7 -11.77 -2.57 30.32
CA THR A 7 -13.00 -2.88 29.58
C THR A 7 -13.55 -4.27 29.92
N LYS A 8 -12.67 -5.23 30.21
CA LYS A 8 -13.06 -6.61 30.57
C LYS A 8 -13.22 -6.81 32.07
N LEU A 9 -12.33 -6.20 32.87
CA LEU A 9 -12.26 -6.31 34.32
C LEU A 9 -12.24 -4.91 34.97
N PRO A 10 -13.39 -4.22 35.04
CA PRO A 10 -13.45 -2.85 35.54
C PRO A 10 -13.02 -2.71 37.00
N GLN A 11 -13.21 -3.76 37.81
CA GLN A 11 -12.77 -3.80 39.21
C GLN A 11 -11.25 -3.67 39.34
N VAL A 12 -10.48 -4.22 38.39
CA VAL A 12 -9.01 -4.10 38.37
C VAL A 12 -8.59 -2.67 38.05
N GLY A 13 -9.28 -2.02 37.11
CA GLY A 13 -9.05 -0.61 36.79
C GLY A 13 -9.38 0.31 37.97
N GLU A 14 -10.49 0.08 38.66
CA GLU A 14 -10.87 0.82 39.86
C GLU A 14 -9.85 0.65 40.98
N LEU A 15 -9.41 -0.58 41.24
CA LEU A 15 -8.39 -0.90 42.25
C LEU A 15 -7.05 -0.22 41.94
N LEU A 16 -6.63 -0.25 40.67
CA LEU A 16 -5.42 0.42 40.22
C LEU A 16 -5.49 1.93 40.49
N LEU A 17 -6.60 2.57 40.13
CA LEU A 17 -6.81 3.99 40.34
C LEU A 17 -6.80 4.35 41.83
N LYS A 18 -7.52 3.59 42.67
CA LYS A 18 -7.51 3.75 44.14
C LYS A 18 -6.09 3.66 44.71
N ARG A 19 -5.30 2.66 44.30
CA ARG A 19 -3.90 2.49 44.74
C ARG A 19 -3.02 3.66 44.31
N LEU A 20 -3.17 4.16 43.09
CA LEU A 20 -2.42 5.33 42.59
C LEU A 20 -2.76 6.61 43.34
N VAL A 21 -4.05 6.87 43.60
CA VAL A 21 -4.49 8.04 44.39
C VAL A 21 -3.92 7.98 45.80
N VAL A 22 -3.91 6.81 46.43
CA VAL A 22 -3.31 6.59 47.75
C VAL A 22 -1.79 6.78 47.71
N GLN A 23 -1.12 6.28 46.68
CA GLN A 23 0.32 6.44 46.49
C GLN A 23 0.68 7.92 46.35
N PHE A 24 -0.11 8.67 45.58
CA PHE A 24 0.01 10.13 45.48
C PHE A 24 -0.22 10.81 46.84
N LYS A 25 -1.31 10.50 47.57
CA LYS A 25 -1.57 11.05 48.90
C LYS A 25 -0.42 10.79 49.88
N LYS A 26 0.12 9.56 49.89
CA LYS A 26 1.25 9.17 50.75
C LYS A 26 2.54 9.89 50.34
N GLY A 27 2.82 9.98 49.04
CA GLY A 27 3.96 10.71 48.49
C GLY A 27 3.91 12.20 48.83
N PHE A 28 2.74 12.82 48.66
CA PHE A 28 2.51 14.23 48.95
C PHE A 28 2.68 14.54 50.45
N LYS A 29 2.12 13.70 51.34
CA LYS A 29 2.33 13.85 52.79
C LYS A 29 3.79 13.66 53.22
N ARG A 30 4.57 12.86 52.49
CA ARG A 30 6.00 12.59 52.77
C ARG A 30 6.93 13.57 52.05
N ASN A 31 6.42 14.48 51.23
CA ASN A 31 7.18 15.34 50.33
C ASN A 31 8.14 14.55 49.41
N ASP A 32 7.72 13.36 48.97
CA ASP A 32 8.49 12.56 48.01
C ASP A 32 8.10 12.94 46.58
N LYS A 33 8.92 13.82 45.99
CA LYS A 33 8.71 14.34 44.63
C LYS A 33 8.70 13.26 43.57
N ALA A 34 9.60 12.27 43.65
CA ALA A 34 9.75 11.25 42.61
C ALA A 34 8.50 10.36 42.54
N VAL A 35 8.00 9.96 43.71
CA VAL A 35 6.76 9.18 43.81
C VAL A 35 5.57 10.00 43.31
N CYS A 36 5.47 11.28 43.70
CA CYS A 36 4.40 12.15 43.21
C CYS A 36 4.42 12.31 41.70
N LEU A 37 5.57 12.59 41.09
CA LEU A 37 5.70 12.73 39.63
C LEU A 37 5.24 11.46 38.91
N SER A 38 5.77 10.29 39.30
CA SER A 38 5.39 9.02 38.67
C SER A 38 3.90 8.71 38.81
N ALA A 39 3.31 8.93 39.99
CA ALA A 39 1.89 8.73 40.23
C ALA A 39 1.04 9.69 39.41
N THR A 40 1.39 10.99 39.36
CA THR A 40 0.64 11.98 38.58
C THR A 40 0.72 11.73 37.08
N THR A 41 1.89 11.35 36.55
CA THR A 41 2.04 10.99 35.13
C THR A 41 1.21 9.76 34.78
N PHE A 42 1.12 8.78 35.68
CA PHE A 42 0.30 7.61 35.40
C PHE A 42 -1.20 7.94 35.46
N ILE A 43 -1.64 8.70 36.47
CA ILE A 43 -3.02 9.22 36.54
C ILE A 43 -3.35 10.03 35.29
N ALA A 44 -2.40 10.82 34.78
CA ALA A 44 -2.58 11.61 33.56
C ALA A 44 -2.99 10.75 32.36
N HIS A 45 -2.23 9.69 32.09
CA HIS A 45 -2.53 8.80 30.98
C HIS A 45 -3.80 7.96 31.20
N LEU A 46 -4.15 7.64 32.46
CA LEU A 46 -5.44 6.99 32.76
C LEU A 46 -6.63 7.92 32.50
N CYS A 47 -6.50 9.23 32.75
CA CYS A 47 -7.51 10.20 32.36
C CYS A 47 -7.59 10.34 30.84
N ASN A 48 -6.44 10.44 30.14
CA ASN A 48 -6.43 10.55 28.69
C ASN A 48 -7.11 9.36 27.99
N GLN A 49 -6.93 8.14 28.52
CA GLN A 49 -7.58 6.92 28.04
C GLN A 49 -8.99 6.70 28.61
N GLN A 50 -9.59 7.70 29.27
CA GLN A 50 -10.92 7.65 29.89
C GLN A 50 -11.16 6.49 30.88
N VAL A 51 -10.09 5.96 31.49
CA VAL A 51 -10.21 4.99 32.58
C VAL A 51 -10.57 5.70 33.89
N ALA A 52 -10.00 6.88 34.09
CA ALA A 52 -10.25 7.73 35.26
C ALA A 52 -10.95 9.02 34.85
N ASN A 53 -11.93 9.45 35.62
CA ASN A 53 -12.58 10.73 35.36
C ASN A 53 -11.62 11.91 35.58
N GLU A 54 -11.72 12.92 34.72
CA GLU A 54 -10.85 14.10 34.70
C GLU A 54 -10.92 14.93 35.99
N MET A 55 -11.98 14.77 36.78
CA MET A 55 -12.13 15.40 38.10
C MET A 55 -11.00 15.02 39.06
N VAL A 56 -10.44 13.80 38.98
CA VAL A 56 -9.31 13.37 39.82
C VAL A 56 -8.08 14.23 39.52
N ALA A 57 -7.74 14.39 38.24
CA ALA A 57 -6.61 15.21 37.80
C ALA A 57 -6.82 16.67 38.20
N ALA A 58 -8.04 17.19 38.04
CA ALA A 58 -8.40 18.55 38.44
C ALA A 58 -8.24 18.80 39.95
N GLN A 59 -8.71 17.88 40.79
CA GLN A 59 -8.59 17.97 42.24
C GLN A 59 -7.11 17.92 42.69
N ILE A 60 -6.31 17.07 42.05
CA ILE A 60 -4.86 17.02 42.29
C ILE A 60 -4.18 18.34 41.92
N LEU A 61 -4.51 18.92 40.76
CA LEU A 61 -3.98 20.22 40.34
C LEU A 61 -4.36 21.34 41.30
N LEU A 62 -5.62 21.39 41.73
CA LEU A 62 -6.09 22.38 42.71
C LEU A 62 -5.36 22.22 44.06
N LEU A 63 -5.14 20.99 44.52
CA LEU A 63 -4.39 20.74 45.75
C LEU A 63 -2.93 21.24 45.65
N LEU A 64 -2.26 20.96 44.53
CA LEU A 64 -0.86 21.33 44.29
C LEU A 64 -0.68 22.86 44.14
N LEU A 65 -1.65 23.55 43.54
CA LEU A 65 -1.60 24.98 43.24
C LEU A 65 -2.13 25.87 44.37
N ASN A 66 -2.95 25.35 45.30
CA ASN A 66 -3.46 26.11 46.44
C ASN A 66 -2.36 26.59 47.40
N LYS A 67 -1.29 25.80 47.56
CA LYS A 67 -0.07 26.21 48.29
C LYS A 67 1.14 26.00 47.37
N PRO A 68 1.49 26.99 46.54
CA PRO A 68 2.55 26.83 45.57
C PRO A 68 3.91 26.75 46.28
N THR A 69 4.58 25.62 46.09
CA THR A 69 5.99 25.39 46.41
C THR A 69 6.71 25.02 45.12
N ASP A 70 8.02 25.21 45.05
CA ASP A 70 8.76 24.92 43.81
C ASP A 70 8.53 23.47 43.32
N ASP A 71 8.47 22.51 44.25
CA ASP A 71 8.20 21.10 43.93
C ASP A 71 6.73 20.83 43.55
N SER A 72 5.76 21.43 44.24
CA SER A 72 4.33 21.22 43.91
C SER A 72 3.97 21.82 42.56
N VAL A 73 4.56 22.96 42.21
CA VAL A 73 4.37 23.60 40.91
C VAL A 73 5.04 22.78 39.80
N GLU A 74 6.23 22.23 40.03
CA GLU A 74 6.88 21.33 39.06
C GLU A 74 6.04 20.09 38.75
N ILE A 75 5.47 19.46 39.80
CA ILE A 75 4.55 18.32 39.64
C ILE A 75 3.28 18.74 38.88
N ALA A 76 2.71 19.89 39.23
CA ALA A 76 1.50 20.40 38.56
C ALA A 76 1.75 20.69 37.08
N VAL A 77 2.88 21.31 36.73
CA VAL A 77 3.27 21.55 35.33
C VAL A 77 3.42 20.24 34.56
N GLY A 78 4.05 19.23 35.15
CA GLY A 78 4.16 17.91 34.55
C GLY A 78 2.80 17.27 34.28
N LEU A 79 1.89 17.31 35.26
CA LEU A 79 0.53 16.78 35.13
C LEU A 79 -0.29 17.53 34.07
N THR A 80 -0.26 18.87 34.07
CA THR A 80 -0.99 19.68 33.07
C THR A 80 -0.42 19.52 31.66
N ARG A 81 0.89 19.23 31.52
CA ARG A 81 1.49 18.97 30.21
C ARG A 81 0.92 17.72 29.55
N GLU A 82 0.69 16.65 30.31
CA GLU A 82 0.21 15.37 29.79
C GLU A 82 -1.32 15.29 29.66
N VAL A 83 -2.09 15.88 30.60
CA VAL A 83 -3.58 15.85 30.57
C VAL A 83 -4.19 17.08 29.89
N GLY A 84 -3.40 18.13 29.66
CA GLY A 84 -3.92 19.45 29.31
C GLY A 84 -4.84 19.47 28.10
N GLN A 85 -4.51 18.69 27.05
CA GLN A 85 -5.38 18.56 25.88
C GLN A 85 -6.73 17.91 26.24
N HIS A 86 -6.70 16.75 26.90
CA HIS A 86 -7.91 16.03 27.29
C HIS A 86 -8.80 16.84 28.25
N LEU A 87 -8.18 17.57 29.19
CA LEU A 87 -8.90 18.45 30.11
C LEU A 87 -9.59 19.62 29.40
N GLU A 88 -8.98 20.18 28.35
CA GLU A 88 -9.60 21.24 27.55
C GLU A 88 -10.76 20.75 26.70
N GLU A 89 -10.65 19.55 26.14
CA GLU A 89 -11.67 18.92 25.29
C GLU A 89 -12.90 18.48 26.11
N MET A 90 -12.69 17.83 27.26
CA MET A 90 -13.78 17.31 28.10
C MET A 90 -14.35 18.37 29.05
N SER A 91 -13.48 19.18 29.66
CA SER A 91 -13.83 20.04 30.80
C SER A 91 -13.16 21.43 30.71
N GLY A 92 -13.47 22.18 29.65
CA GLY A 92 -12.94 23.53 29.40
C GLY A 92 -12.96 24.54 30.57
N PRO A 93 -14.04 24.63 31.39
CA PRO A 93 -14.07 25.53 32.55
C PRO A 93 -13.03 25.19 33.63
N ILE A 94 -12.77 23.90 33.84
CA ILE A 94 -11.78 23.42 34.82
C ILE A 94 -10.37 23.76 34.33
N ALA A 95 -10.09 23.49 33.06
CA ALA A 95 -8.81 23.85 32.46
C ALA A 95 -8.53 25.36 32.59
N LEU A 96 -9.52 26.21 32.31
CA LEU A 96 -9.40 27.67 32.49
C LEU A 96 -9.05 28.05 33.94
N ALA A 97 -9.74 27.47 34.93
CA ALA A 97 -9.45 27.74 36.33
C ALA A 97 -8.02 27.36 36.73
N VAL A 98 -7.52 26.21 36.25
CA VAL A 98 -6.13 25.76 36.49
C VAL A 98 -5.13 26.74 35.86
N PHE A 99 -5.33 27.14 34.60
CA PHE A 99 -4.43 28.08 33.93
C PHE A 99 -4.45 29.48 34.53
N ASP A 100 -5.60 29.93 35.05
CA ASP A 100 -5.67 31.20 35.80
C ASP A 100 -4.89 31.12 37.11
N GLN A 101 -4.90 29.97 37.81
CA GLN A 101 -4.02 29.78 38.98
C GLN A 101 -2.54 29.81 38.61
N PHE A 102 -2.12 29.15 37.53
CA PHE A 102 -0.74 29.25 37.04
C PHE A 102 -0.34 30.70 36.71
N ARG A 103 -1.25 31.48 36.14
CA ARG A 103 -1.02 32.91 35.86
C ARG A 103 -0.88 33.73 37.14
N ASN A 104 -1.71 33.48 38.14
CA ASN A 104 -1.62 34.15 39.44
C ASN A 104 -0.29 33.82 40.13
N ILE A 105 0.14 32.55 40.10
CA ILE A 105 1.43 32.12 40.64
C ILE A 105 2.60 32.82 39.92
N LEU A 106 2.54 32.96 38.59
CA LEU A 106 3.59 33.64 37.82
C LEU A 106 3.71 35.13 38.16
N ASN A 107 2.62 35.80 38.52
CA ASN A 107 2.57 37.24 38.78
C ASN A 107 2.73 37.61 40.26
N GLU A 108 2.17 36.82 41.17
CA GLU A 108 1.98 37.17 42.60
C GLU A 108 2.85 36.35 43.55
N ALA A 109 3.30 35.14 43.15
CA ALA A 109 4.07 34.26 44.03
C ALA A 109 5.59 34.49 43.88
N ASP A 110 6.30 34.48 45.00
CA ASP A 110 7.76 34.46 45.04
C ASP A 110 8.24 33.01 44.80
N ILE A 111 8.38 32.65 43.52
CA ILE A 111 8.82 31.33 43.05
C ILE A 111 10.19 31.42 42.35
N ASP A 112 10.95 30.32 42.38
CA ASP A 112 12.26 30.29 41.72
C ASP A 112 12.16 30.52 40.20
N LYS A 113 13.21 31.11 39.62
CA LYS A 113 13.29 31.41 38.18
C LYS A 113 13.13 30.16 37.31
N ARG A 114 13.58 29.00 37.80
CA ARG A 114 13.40 27.73 37.09
C ARG A 114 11.92 27.40 36.94
N VAL A 115 11.14 27.55 38.02
CA VAL A 115 9.71 27.22 38.05
C VAL A 115 8.91 28.21 37.19
N GLN A 116 9.29 29.50 37.21
CA GLN A 116 8.72 30.50 36.30
C GLN A 116 8.88 30.09 34.84
N TYR A 117 10.09 29.68 34.44
CA TYR A 117 10.34 29.21 33.08
C TYR A 117 9.51 27.96 32.72
N MET A 118 9.31 27.04 33.66
CA MET A 118 8.46 25.85 33.44
C MET A 118 6.99 26.23 33.17
N ILE A 119 6.46 27.23 33.88
CA ILE A 119 5.11 27.76 33.64
C ILE A 119 5.05 28.46 32.27
N GLU A 120 6.04 29.27 31.91
CA GLU A 120 6.10 29.93 30.59
C GLU A 120 6.11 28.91 29.44
N VAL A 121 6.91 27.85 29.57
CA VAL A 121 6.94 26.73 28.61
C VAL A 121 5.58 26.05 28.53
N LEU A 122 4.88 25.86 29.65
CA LEU A 122 3.53 25.28 29.65
C LEU A 122 2.52 26.15 28.88
N PHE A 123 2.58 27.49 29.02
CA PHE A 123 1.75 28.39 28.22
C PHE A 123 2.06 28.31 26.73
N GLN A 124 3.33 28.09 26.37
CA GLN A 124 3.72 27.87 24.97
C GLN A 124 3.18 26.54 24.44
N VAL A 125 3.27 25.44 25.21
CA VAL A 125 2.68 24.14 24.85
C VAL A 125 1.18 24.26 24.58
N ARG A 126 0.44 25.00 25.43
CA ARG A 126 -0.97 25.29 25.21
C ARG A 126 -1.22 26.07 23.92
N LYS A 127 -0.41 27.09 23.65
CA LYS A 127 -0.52 27.91 22.43
C LYS A 127 -0.27 27.09 21.16
N ASP A 128 0.65 26.13 21.24
CA ASP A 128 0.96 25.18 20.17
C ASP A 128 -0.02 24.00 20.13
N LYS A 129 -1.11 24.07 20.91
CA LYS A 129 -2.18 23.06 20.99
C LYS A 129 -1.67 21.65 21.26
N TYR A 130 -0.71 21.52 22.18
CA TYR A 130 -0.20 20.23 22.66
C TYR A 130 0.37 19.32 21.55
N LYS A 131 0.89 19.89 20.45
CA LYS A 131 1.40 19.14 19.29
C LYS A 131 2.36 17.98 19.65
N ASP A 132 3.25 18.20 20.62
CA ASP A 132 4.25 17.20 21.03
C ASP A 132 3.76 16.24 22.11
N ASN A 133 2.63 16.53 22.77
CA ASN A 133 2.03 15.70 23.82
C ASN A 133 0.53 15.51 23.53
N PRO A 134 0.18 14.72 22.49
CA PRO A 134 -1.23 14.43 22.20
C PRO A 134 -1.87 13.63 23.34
N ALA A 135 -3.16 13.84 23.59
CA ALA A 135 -3.90 13.14 24.65
C ALA A 135 -3.76 11.61 24.54
N ILE A 136 -4.07 11.06 23.37
CA ILE A 136 -3.88 9.65 23.02
C ILE A 136 -2.99 9.60 21.77
N LYS A 137 -1.95 8.77 21.81
CA LYS A 137 -1.15 8.47 20.62
C LYS A 137 -1.91 7.50 19.74
N GLU A 138 -1.87 7.67 18.42
CA GLU A 138 -2.61 6.82 17.46
C GLU A 138 -2.37 5.32 17.67
N GLU A 139 -1.14 4.91 18.02
CA GLU A 139 -0.79 3.51 18.30
C GLU A 139 -1.43 2.92 19.58
N LEU A 140 -1.91 3.78 20.48
CA LEU A 140 -2.44 3.39 21.80
C LEU A 140 -3.97 3.50 21.87
N ASP A 141 -4.62 3.94 20.80
CA ASP A 141 -6.06 4.02 20.67
C ASP A 141 -6.64 2.67 20.24
N LEU A 142 -6.71 1.74 21.20
CA LEU A 142 -7.06 0.33 20.98
C LEU A 142 -8.46 -0.04 21.52
N VAL A 143 -9.18 0.93 22.12
CA VAL A 143 -10.44 0.69 22.80
C VAL A 143 -11.48 1.64 22.24
N GLU A 144 -12.52 1.10 21.63
CA GLU A 144 -13.65 1.88 21.10
C GLU A 144 -14.34 2.67 22.21
N GLU A 145 -14.82 3.88 21.90
CA GLU A 145 -15.42 4.80 22.87
C GLU A 145 -16.62 4.19 23.62
N GLU A 146 -17.36 3.27 23.00
CA GLU A 146 -18.54 2.62 23.59
C GLU A 146 -18.19 1.61 24.70
N ASP A 147 -17.00 1.01 24.63
CA ASP A 147 -16.51 0.01 25.59
C ASP A 147 -15.71 0.65 26.75
N GLN A 148 -15.52 1.98 26.73
CA GLN A 148 -14.75 2.69 27.74
C GLN A 148 -15.54 2.81 29.05
N ILE A 149 -14.96 2.28 30.13
CA ILE A 149 -15.54 2.34 31.48
C ILE A 149 -14.77 3.37 32.32
N THR A 150 -15.40 4.51 32.58
CA THR A 150 -14.78 5.61 33.35
C THR A 150 -15.08 5.52 34.84
N HIS A 151 -14.05 5.45 35.66
CA HIS A 151 -14.17 5.42 37.12
C HIS A 151 -14.23 6.83 37.73
N ARG A 152 -15.23 7.07 38.58
CA ARG A 152 -15.42 8.35 39.30
C ARG A 152 -14.97 8.22 40.76
N THR A 153 -13.66 8.17 40.97
CA THR A 153 -13.07 8.25 42.31
C THR A 153 -12.80 9.71 42.66
N ALA A 154 -13.05 10.17 43.88
CA ALA A 154 -12.64 11.50 44.31
C ALA A 154 -11.34 11.43 45.13
N LEU A 155 -10.59 12.54 45.12
CA LEU A 155 -9.38 12.68 45.92
C LEU A 155 -9.69 12.67 47.42
N ASP A 156 -10.88 13.09 47.86
CA ASP A 156 -11.21 13.13 49.30
C ASP A 156 -11.87 11.86 49.83
N ASP A 157 -12.14 10.88 48.96
CA ASP A 157 -12.77 9.63 49.37
C ASP A 157 -11.87 8.89 50.39
N GLU A 158 -12.52 8.31 51.40
CA GLU A 158 -11.91 7.31 52.29
C GLU A 158 -11.67 6.04 51.48
N ILE A 159 -10.57 6.03 50.72
CA ILE A 159 -10.13 4.89 49.95
C ILE A 159 -9.58 3.87 50.94
N ASP A 160 -10.35 2.82 51.21
CA ASP A 160 -9.87 1.72 51.99
C ASP A 160 -8.80 0.96 51.19
N VAL A 161 -7.54 1.13 51.61
CA VAL A 161 -6.38 0.49 50.99
C VAL A 161 -6.24 -0.95 51.51
N GLN A 162 -7.07 -1.35 52.48
CA GLN A 162 -7.00 -2.65 53.16
C GLN A 162 -7.49 -3.83 52.32
N GLU A 163 -7.52 -3.71 51.00
CA GLU A 163 -7.29 -4.86 50.12
C GLU A 163 -5.81 -5.31 50.12
N ASP A 164 -5.02 -4.88 51.12
CA ASP A 164 -3.64 -5.27 51.45
C ASP A 164 -3.39 -6.79 51.55
N GLY A 165 -4.45 -7.61 51.52
CA GLY A 165 -4.36 -9.06 51.44
C GLY A 165 -4.23 -9.63 50.03
N LEU A 166 -4.61 -8.91 48.97
CA LEU A 166 -4.62 -9.45 47.60
C LEU A 166 -3.22 -9.77 47.07
N ASN A 167 -2.20 -9.05 47.54
CA ASN A 167 -0.82 -9.27 47.14
C ASN A 167 -0.11 -10.36 47.98
N ILE A 168 -0.81 -10.96 48.96
CA ILE A 168 -0.27 -11.98 49.87
C ILE A 168 -1.04 -13.27 49.65
N PHE A 169 -0.33 -14.36 49.34
CA PHE A 169 -0.95 -15.67 49.23
C PHE A 169 -1.66 -16.06 50.52
N LYS A 170 -2.94 -16.40 50.41
CA LYS A 170 -3.77 -16.93 51.49
C LYS A 170 -4.44 -18.20 50.98
N PHE A 171 -4.65 -19.16 51.89
CA PHE A 171 -5.40 -20.36 51.56
C PHE A 171 -6.86 -19.98 51.30
N ASP A 172 -7.35 -20.33 50.11
CA ASP A 172 -8.73 -20.14 49.69
C ASP A 172 -9.49 -21.49 49.81
N PRO A 173 -10.47 -21.59 50.73
CA PRO A 173 -11.31 -22.79 50.84
C PRO A 173 -12.15 -23.08 49.60
N GLU A 174 -12.41 -22.08 48.75
CA GLU A 174 -13.25 -22.15 47.55
C GLU A 174 -12.41 -22.13 46.26
N TRP A 175 -11.11 -22.41 46.34
CA TRP A 175 -10.17 -22.32 45.22
C TRP A 175 -10.66 -23.05 43.96
N GLU A 176 -11.16 -24.28 44.09
CA GLU A 176 -11.65 -25.08 42.94
C GLU A 176 -12.80 -24.37 42.21
N GLN A 177 -13.71 -23.72 42.94
CA GLN A 177 -14.85 -23.00 42.34
C GLN A 177 -14.40 -21.68 41.70
N ASN A 178 -13.51 -20.95 42.36
CA ASN A 178 -12.99 -19.67 41.86
C ASN A 178 -12.12 -19.87 40.61
N GLU A 179 -11.34 -20.95 40.56
CA GLU A 179 -10.53 -21.33 39.39
C GLU A 179 -11.43 -21.69 38.20
N GLU A 180 -12.53 -22.42 38.43
CA GLU A 180 -13.51 -22.77 37.41
C GLU A 180 -14.22 -21.52 36.85
N LEU A 181 -14.66 -20.61 37.73
CA LEU A 181 -15.24 -19.33 37.33
C LEU A 181 -14.25 -18.46 36.54
N TYR A 182 -12.97 -18.46 36.94
CA TYR A 182 -11.93 -17.72 36.22
C TYR A 182 -11.67 -18.32 34.84
N LYS A 183 -11.64 -19.66 34.70
CA LYS A 183 -11.54 -20.34 33.41
C LYS A 183 -12.71 -20.01 32.49
N GLN A 184 -13.94 -20.04 33.02
CA GLN A 184 -15.14 -19.66 32.26
C GLN A 184 -15.06 -18.20 31.79
N LEU A 185 -14.68 -17.28 32.68
CA LEU A 185 -14.50 -15.87 32.35
C LEU A 185 -13.38 -15.65 31.32
N LYS A 186 -12.27 -16.38 31.43
CA LYS A 186 -11.17 -16.34 30.45
C LYS A 186 -11.66 -16.82 29.09
N ALA A 187 -12.40 -17.93 29.04
CA ALA A 187 -12.94 -18.47 27.80
C ALA A 187 -13.97 -17.53 27.16
N GLU A 188 -14.78 -16.83 27.97
CA GLU A 188 -15.71 -15.80 27.50
C GLU A 188 -14.97 -14.61 26.89
N ILE A 189 -13.91 -14.12 27.56
CA ILE A 189 -13.14 -12.95 27.10
C ILE A 189 -12.36 -13.26 25.81
N LEU A 190 -11.77 -14.45 25.70
CA LEU A 190 -10.95 -14.87 24.56
C LEU A 190 -11.78 -15.50 23.42
N GLY A 191 -13.06 -15.80 23.65
CA GLY A 191 -13.93 -16.47 22.69
C GLY A 191 -13.64 -17.98 22.54
N GLU A 192 -12.90 -18.57 23.47
CA GLU A 192 -12.57 -20.00 23.48
C GLU A 192 -13.77 -20.90 23.87
N GLY A 193 -14.91 -20.32 24.29
CA GLY A 193 -16.12 -21.06 24.67
C GLY A 193 -17.14 -21.35 23.55
N SER A 194 -16.77 -21.17 22.28
CA SER A 194 -17.70 -21.27 21.13
C SER A 194 -17.37 -22.38 20.12
N ASP A 195 -16.28 -23.12 20.29
CA ASP A 195 -15.98 -24.29 19.47
C ASP A 195 -15.41 -25.39 20.38
N ASP A 196 -15.93 -26.60 20.20
CA ASP A 196 -15.43 -27.88 20.71
C ASP A 196 -15.83 -28.29 22.15
N GLU A 197 -17.09 -28.73 22.29
CA GLU A 197 -17.36 -29.99 23.00
C GLU A 197 -17.06 -31.14 22.03
N ASP A 198 -15.86 -31.75 22.12
CA ASP A 198 -15.57 -33.18 21.90
C ASP A 198 -14.06 -33.37 21.70
N ASP A 199 -13.34 -33.77 22.76
CA ASP A 199 -12.71 -35.10 22.88
C ASP A 199 -11.54 -35.09 23.89
N GLU A 200 -11.61 -36.08 24.78
CA GLU A 200 -10.65 -36.40 25.83
C GLU A 200 -9.31 -36.95 25.27
N ASP A 201 -8.29 -36.85 26.13
CA ASP A 201 -7.04 -37.61 26.19
C ASP A 201 -5.87 -37.27 25.23
N GLU A 202 -4.80 -36.67 25.80
CA GLU A 202 -3.51 -37.36 26.02
C GLU A 202 -2.52 -36.46 26.81
N GLU A 203 -2.07 -36.96 27.97
CA GLU A 203 -0.89 -36.47 28.72
C GLU A 203 0.41 -36.95 28.02
N ASP A 204 1.44 -36.10 27.89
CA ASP A 204 2.75 -36.21 28.58
C ASP A 204 3.81 -35.22 28.03
N ASP A 205 4.72 -34.84 28.93
CA ASP A 205 5.77 -33.79 28.96
C ASP A 205 6.75 -33.67 27.77
N SER A 206 7.17 -32.43 27.45
CA SER A 206 8.54 -31.92 27.73
C SER A 206 8.91 -30.59 27.02
N GLU A 207 9.29 -29.61 27.87
CA GLU A 207 10.27 -28.51 27.79
C GLU A 207 10.56 -27.72 26.48
N ASP A 208 10.40 -26.38 26.63
CA ASP A 208 11.13 -25.25 26.03
C ASP A 208 11.42 -25.21 24.52
N ASP A 209 10.65 -24.38 23.82
CA ASP A 209 11.23 -23.33 22.98
C ASP A 209 10.25 -22.16 22.81
N GLU A 210 10.68 -20.98 23.27
CA GLU A 210 10.06 -19.69 22.99
C GLU A 210 10.14 -19.40 21.48
N GLU A 211 9.00 -19.15 20.82
CA GLU A 211 8.75 -17.95 20.00
C GLU A 211 7.41 -18.06 19.24
N LYS A 212 6.53 -17.08 19.51
CA LYS A 212 5.39 -16.64 18.68
C LYS A 212 4.27 -17.64 18.41
N LYS A 213 3.35 -17.75 19.36
CA LYS A 213 1.93 -17.93 19.03
C LYS A 213 1.18 -16.69 19.51
N GLU A 214 1.05 -15.75 18.60
CA GLU A 214 0.10 -14.65 18.69
C GLU A 214 -1.30 -15.22 18.92
N GLU A 215 -2.02 -14.58 19.84
CA GLU A 215 -3.43 -14.77 20.11
C GLU A 215 -4.21 -14.76 18.80
N LYS A 216 -4.64 -15.95 18.38
CA LYS A 216 -5.78 -16.06 17.47
C LYS A 216 -6.98 -15.65 18.30
N ALA A 217 -7.23 -14.34 18.36
CA ALA A 217 -8.59 -13.85 18.24
C ALA A 217 -9.27 -14.70 17.17
N LEU A 218 -10.52 -15.08 17.36
CA LEU A 218 -11.35 -15.60 16.28
C LEU A 218 -11.35 -14.55 15.16
N GLU A 219 -10.31 -14.59 14.32
CA GLU A 219 -10.27 -14.04 12.98
C GLU A 219 -11.45 -14.74 12.35
N ILE A 220 -12.59 -14.04 12.30
CA ILE A 220 -13.54 -14.25 11.22
C ILE A 220 -12.68 -13.99 10.00
N LYS A 221 -12.06 -15.06 9.51
CA LYS A 221 -11.16 -15.05 8.39
C LYS A 221 -12.08 -14.78 7.23
N ASP A 222 -12.27 -13.51 6.94
CA ASP A 222 -13.20 -13.08 5.92
C ASP A 222 -12.65 -13.56 4.58
N GLN A 223 -13.06 -14.78 4.19
CA GLN A 223 -12.72 -15.36 2.90
C GLN A 223 -13.38 -14.57 1.76
N SER A 224 -14.28 -13.63 2.07
CA SER A 224 -15.09 -12.94 1.07
C SER A 224 -14.37 -11.77 0.38
N ASN A 225 -13.13 -11.41 0.78
CA ASN A 225 -12.36 -10.30 0.19
C ASN A 225 -13.20 -9.01 0.02
N THR A 226 -14.22 -8.79 0.86
CA THR A 226 -15.25 -7.78 0.60
C THR A 226 -14.70 -6.37 0.65
N ASP A 227 -13.79 -6.11 1.58
CA ASP A 227 -13.11 -4.81 1.70
C ASP A 227 -12.23 -4.48 0.49
N LEU A 228 -11.53 -5.49 -0.05
CA LEU A 228 -10.70 -5.32 -1.25
C LEU A 228 -11.59 -5.04 -2.47
N VAL A 229 -12.72 -5.74 -2.59
CA VAL A 229 -13.73 -5.48 -3.65
C VAL A 229 -14.34 -4.08 -3.50
N ASN A 230 -14.63 -3.64 -2.28
CA ASN A 230 -15.15 -2.29 -2.01
C ASN A 230 -14.14 -1.20 -2.35
N LEU A 231 -12.86 -1.42 -2.04
CA LEU A 231 -11.77 -0.53 -2.41
C LEU A 231 -11.64 -0.44 -3.94
N ARG A 232 -11.59 -1.58 -4.63
CA ARG A 232 -11.54 -1.63 -6.10
C ARG A 232 -12.74 -0.92 -6.75
N ARG A 233 -13.95 -1.11 -6.21
CA ARG A 233 -15.15 -0.42 -6.67
C ARG A 233 -15.04 1.09 -6.49
N THR A 234 -14.52 1.54 -5.34
CA THR A 234 -14.31 2.96 -5.04
C THR A 234 -13.32 3.61 -6.01
N ILE A 235 -12.19 2.95 -6.27
CA ILE A 235 -11.17 3.41 -7.23
C ILE A 235 -11.78 3.48 -8.64
N TYR A 236 -12.47 2.42 -9.07
CA TYR A 236 -13.12 2.38 -10.38
C TYR A 236 -14.14 3.52 -10.58
N LEU A 237 -15.03 3.73 -9.61
CA LEU A 237 -16.03 4.80 -9.68
C LEU A 237 -15.38 6.19 -9.67
N THR A 238 -14.26 6.35 -8.96
CA THR A 238 -13.50 7.60 -8.95
C THR A 238 -12.87 7.90 -10.31
N ILE A 239 -12.34 6.87 -10.98
CA ILE A 239 -11.79 6.99 -12.35
C ILE A 239 -12.89 7.34 -13.34
N MET A 240 -14.01 6.59 -13.32
CA MET A 240 -15.11 6.76 -14.27
C MET A 240 -15.92 8.06 -14.08
N SER A 241 -15.94 8.62 -12.87
CA SER A 241 -16.63 9.88 -12.59
C SER A 241 -15.78 11.11 -12.93
N SER A 242 -14.51 10.94 -13.27
CA SER A 242 -13.59 12.04 -13.55
C SER A 242 -13.38 12.20 -15.06
N ILE A 243 -13.47 13.43 -15.55
CA ILE A 243 -13.26 13.75 -16.98
C ILE A 243 -11.79 14.12 -17.23
N ASP A 244 -11.22 14.92 -16.31
CA ASP A 244 -9.84 15.38 -16.43
C ASP A 244 -8.86 14.50 -15.64
N PRO A 245 -7.68 14.16 -16.20
CA PRO A 245 -6.72 13.28 -15.54
C PRO A 245 -6.13 13.92 -14.28
N GLU A 246 -6.03 15.24 -14.21
CA GLU A 246 -5.55 15.95 -13.01
C GLU A 246 -6.56 15.90 -11.87
N GLU A 247 -7.84 16.10 -12.19
CA GLU A 247 -8.93 15.95 -11.23
C GLU A 247 -8.99 14.52 -10.70
N CYS A 248 -8.85 13.53 -11.59
CA CYS A 248 -8.81 12.11 -11.23
C CYS A 248 -7.67 11.81 -10.25
N CYS A 249 -6.45 12.27 -10.54
CA CYS A 249 -5.30 12.07 -9.65
C CYS A 249 -5.55 12.68 -8.27
N HIS A 250 -6.07 13.91 -8.22
CA HIS A 250 -6.35 14.59 -6.95
C HIS A 250 -7.45 13.89 -6.14
N LYS A 251 -8.49 13.35 -6.78
CA LYS A 251 -9.53 12.56 -6.10
C LYS A 251 -8.98 11.21 -5.61
N LEU A 252 -8.19 10.53 -6.43
CA LEU A 252 -7.58 9.25 -6.07
C LEU A 252 -6.60 9.39 -4.89
N MET A 253 -5.90 10.52 -4.76
CA MET A 253 -5.06 10.81 -3.58
C MET A 253 -5.84 11.03 -2.29
N LYS A 254 -7.13 11.38 -2.38
CA LYS A 254 -8.01 11.54 -1.20
C LYS A 254 -8.66 10.23 -0.76
N VAL A 255 -8.57 9.18 -1.57
CA VAL A 255 -9.02 7.84 -1.17
C VAL A 255 -8.06 7.33 -0.12
N THR A 256 -8.56 7.09 1.09
CA THR A 256 -7.80 6.49 2.19
C THR A 256 -7.49 5.04 1.83
N LEU A 257 -6.23 4.76 1.51
CA LEU A 257 -5.74 3.42 1.24
C LEU A 257 -5.31 2.78 2.56
N PRO A 258 -5.85 1.60 2.93
CA PRO A 258 -5.35 0.84 4.07
C PRO A 258 -3.85 0.51 3.89
N PRO A 259 -3.06 0.51 4.97
CA PRO A 259 -1.63 0.17 4.90
C PRO A 259 -1.46 -1.23 4.29
N GLY A 260 -0.63 -1.35 3.25
CA GLY A 260 -0.39 -2.60 2.53
C GLY A 260 -1.26 -2.83 1.28
N GLN A 261 -2.31 -2.05 1.05
CA GLN A 261 -3.16 -2.16 -0.16
C GLN A 261 -2.83 -1.12 -1.26
N GLU A 262 -1.74 -0.37 -1.10
CA GLU A 262 -1.21 0.55 -2.11
C GLU A 262 -1.01 -0.04 -3.52
N PRO A 263 -0.56 -1.30 -3.73
CA PRO A 263 -0.42 -1.88 -5.07
C PRO A 263 -1.76 -2.02 -5.83
N GLU A 264 -2.90 -2.02 -5.13
CA GLU A 264 -4.21 -2.15 -5.75
C GLU A 264 -4.57 -0.93 -6.60
N LEU A 265 -4.07 0.26 -6.25
CA LEU A 265 -4.37 1.48 -7.01
C LEU A 265 -3.74 1.44 -8.43
N PRO A 266 -2.42 1.23 -8.58
CA PRO A 266 -1.80 1.00 -9.90
C PRO A 266 -2.43 -0.18 -10.66
N SER A 267 -2.72 -1.29 -9.96
CA SER A 267 -3.36 -2.47 -10.57
C SER A 267 -4.72 -2.12 -11.16
N MET A 268 -5.57 -1.39 -10.42
CA MET A 268 -6.90 -0.98 -10.90
C MET A 268 -6.82 0.01 -12.06
N VAL A 269 -5.87 0.95 -12.06
CA VAL A 269 -5.66 1.89 -13.18
C VAL A 269 -5.31 1.12 -14.46
N ILE A 270 -4.42 0.12 -14.37
CA ILE A 270 -4.02 -0.71 -15.51
C ILE A 270 -5.15 -1.64 -15.94
N GLU A 271 -5.89 -2.25 -15.01
CA GLU A 271 -7.05 -3.10 -15.32
C GLU A 271 -8.14 -2.32 -16.05
N CYS A 272 -8.50 -1.12 -15.57
CA CYS A 272 -9.44 -0.23 -16.25
C CYS A 272 -8.97 0.10 -17.67
N CYS A 273 -7.70 0.48 -17.82
CA CYS A 273 -7.09 0.76 -19.13
C CYS A 273 -7.14 -0.45 -20.06
N SER A 274 -6.91 -1.66 -19.53
CA SER A 274 -6.90 -2.89 -20.32
C SER A 274 -8.28 -3.25 -20.88
N GLN A 275 -9.36 -2.95 -20.14
CA GLN A 275 -10.72 -3.31 -20.51
C GLN A 275 -11.35 -2.37 -21.56
N GLU A 276 -10.77 -1.20 -21.79
CA GLU A 276 -11.29 -0.29 -22.82
C GLU A 276 -11.15 -0.86 -24.23
N ARG A 277 -12.12 -0.52 -25.10
CA ARG A 277 -12.07 -0.97 -26.51
C ARG A 277 -10.85 -0.44 -27.24
N THR A 278 -10.42 0.78 -26.94
CA THR A 278 -9.29 1.47 -27.55
C THR A 278 -8.50 2.18 -26.46
N TYR A 279 -7.18 2.12 -26.51
CA TYR A 279 -6.31 2.86 -25.58
C TYR A 279 -6.63 4.35 -25.52
N SER A 280 -7.03 4.83 -24.35
CA SER A 280 -7.19 6.24 -24.03
C SER A 280 -5.92 6.80 -23.38
N LYS A 281 -5.46 7.96 -23.86
CA LYS A 281 -4.31 8.69 -23.28
C LYS A 281 -4.56 9.13 -21.84
N PHE A 282 -5.82 9.19 -21.42
CA PHE A 282 -6.24 9.53 -20.05
C PHE A 282 -5.51 8.69 -19.00
N TYR A 283 -5.44 7.37 -19.16
CA TYR A 283 -4.76 6.49 -18.21
C TYR A 283 -3.25 6.69 -18.20
N GLY A 284 -2.62 6.86 -19.36
CA GLY A 284 -1.18 7.14 -19.46
C GLY A 284 -0.80 8.41 -18.69
N LEU A 285 -1.62 9.46 -18.79
CA LEU A 285 -1.41 10.71 -18.05
C LEU A 285 -1.61 10.54 -16.53
N ILE A 286 -2.58 9.73 -16.10
CA ILE A 286 -2.76 9.38 -14.68
C ILE A 286 -1.52 8.67 -14.16
N GLY A 287 -1.07 7.61 -14.84
CA GLY A 287 0.14 6.87 -14.44
C GLY A 287 1.38 7.75 -14.39
N GLU A 288 1.55 8.65 -15.37
CA GLU A 288 2.68 9.59 -15.41
C GLU A 288 2.66 10.54 -14.22
N ARG A 289 1.49 11.08 -13.85
CA ARG A 289 1.35 11.97 -12.70
C ARG A 289 1.65 11.22 -11.41
N PHE A 290 1.06 10.05 -11.19
CA PHE A 290 1.31 9.25 -9.98
C PHE A 290 2.77 8.88 -9.82
N ALA A 291 3.42 8.41 -10.89
CA ALA A 291 4.84 8.05 -10.86
C ALA A 291 5.77 9.26 -10.62
N LYS A 292 5.33 10.49 -10.94
CA LYS A 292 6.10 11.73 -10.66
C LYS A 292 5.83 12.33 -9.28
N ILE A 293 4.80 11.88 -8.56
CA ILE A 293 4.44 12.41 -7.23
C ILE A 293 5.35 11.82 -6.14
N ASN A 294 5.43 10.49 -6.07
CA ASN A 294 6.20 9.79 -5.04
C ASN A 294 6.89 8.57 -5.65
N ARG A 295 8.13 8.31 -5.21
CA ARG A 295 8.92 7.14 -5.63
C ARG A 295 8.22 5.82 -5.34
N LEU A 296 7.45 5.76 -4.25
CA LEU A 296 6.63 4.58 -3.92
C LEU A 296 5.70 4.19 -5.08
N TRP A 297 5.02 5.15 -5.71
CA TRP A 297 4.15 4.87 -6.85
C TRP A 297 4.95 4.41 -8.08
N THR A 298 6.12 4.99 -8.32
CA THR A 298 7.04 4.56 -9.38
C THR A 298 7.38 3.08 -9.19
N ASP A 299 7.83 2.69 -7.99
CA ASP A 299 8.25 1.32 -7.66
C ASP A 299 7.06 0.34 -7.81
N LEU A 300 5.85 0.74 -7.43
CA LEU A 300 4.64 -0.08 -7.60
C LEU A 300 4.25 -0.27 -9.07
N PHE A 301 4.39 0.75 -9.93
CA PHE A 301 4.17 0.60 -11.36
C PHE A 301 5.24 -0.29 -12.02
N GLU A 302 6.49 -0.24 -11.55
CA GLU A 302 7.58 -1.11 -12.00
C GLU A 302 7.32 -2.58 -11.64
N GLN A 303 6.90 -2.84 -10.41
CA GLN A 303 6.47 -4.17 -9.98
C GLN A 303 5.24 -4.66 -10.77
N SER A 304 4.31 -3.76 -11.07
CA SER A 304 3.15 -4.07 -11.90
C SER A 304 3.58 -4.47 -13.31
N PHE A 305 4.55 -3.78 -13.92
CA PHE A 305 5.10 -4.14 -15.22
C PHE A 305 5.63 -5.58 -15.23
N ALA A 306 6.42 -5.95 -14.21
CA ALA A 306 6.94 -7.31 -14.05
C ALA A 306 5.80 -8.35 -13.99
N LYS A 307 4.83 -8.13 -13.10
CA LYS A 307 3.67 -9.02 -12.90
C LYS A 307 2.84 -9.20 -14.16
N TYR A 308 2.56 -8.11 -14.88
CA TYR A 308 1.82 -8.17 -16.15
C TYR A 308 2.63 -8.87 -17.22
N TYR A 309 3.95 -8.62 -17.31
CA TYR A 309 4.82 -9.28 -18.28
C TYR A 309 4.86 -10.80 -18.08
N ASP A 310 4.99 -11.29 -16.84
CA ASP A 310 4.99 -12.74 -16.58
C ASP A 310 3.65 -13.41 -16.92
N THR A 311 2.54 -12.68 -16.76
CA THR A 311 1.18 -13.19 -16.98
C THR A 311 0.57 -12.85 -18.34
N ILE A 312 1.32 -12.24 -19.27
CA ILE A 312 0.84 -11.82 -20.61
C ILE A 312 0.15 -12.90 -21.43
N HIS A 313 0.53 -14.16 -21.25
CA HIS A 313 -0.04 -15.29 -22.00
C HIS A 313 -1.53 -15.51 -21.69
N ARG A 314 -2.04 -14.97 -20.58
CA ARG A 314 -3.46 -15.07 -20.17
C ARG A 314 -4.35 -13.99 -20.79
N TYR A 315 -3.76 -12.94 -21.35
CA TYR A 315 -4.50 -11.78 -21.86
C TYR A 315 -4.78 -11.91 -23.36
N GLU A 316 -5.98 -11.47 -23.75
CA GLU A 316 -6.36 -11.34 -25.17
C GLU A 316 -5.59 -10.20 -25.88
N THR A 317 -5.55 -10.24 -27.20
CA THR A 317 -4.77 -9.30 -28.02
C THR A 317 -5.16 -7.82 -27.82
N ASN A 318 -6.43 -7.53 -27.50
CA ASN A 318 -6.86 -6.15 -27.26
C ASN A 318 -6.34 -5.60 -25.92
N ARG A 319 -6.44 -6.40 -24.85
CA ARG A 319 -5.91 -6.05 -23.53
C ARG A 319 -4.41 -5.86 -23.58
N LEU A 320 -3.68 -6.76 -24.25
CA LEU A 320 -2.24 -6.65 -24.46
C LEU A 320 -1.88 -5.34 -25.17
N ARG A 321 -2.67 -4.91 -26.16
CA ARG A 321 -2.43 -3.65 -26.88
C ARG A 321 -2.54 -2.44 -25.96
N ASN A 322 -3.59 -2.38 -25.12
CA ASN A 322 -3.78 -1.24 -24.24
C ASN A 322 -2.72 -1.18 -23.14
N ILE A 323 -2.39 -2.33 -22.53
CA ILE A 323 -1.35 -2.41 -21.50
C ILE A 323 0.02 -2.03 -22.09
N ALA A 324 0.36 -2.51 -23.30
CA ALA A 324 1.61 -2.14 -23.97
C ALA A 324 1.69 -0.64 -24.27
N ARG A 325 0.59 -0.01 -24.68
CA ARG A 325 0.54 1.45 -24.93
C ARG A 325 0.61 2.27 -23.63
N PHE A 326 0.00 1.78 -22.55
CA PHE A 326 0.09 2.40 -21.24
C PHE A 326 1.55 2.48 -20.75
N PHE A 327 2.26 1.34 -20.75
CA PHE A 327 3.68 1.32 -20.37
C PHE A 327 4.59 2.00 -21.40
N GLY A 328 4.21 2.02 -22.68
CA GLY A 328 4.87 2.80 -23.72
C GLY A 328 4.85 4.29 -23.40
N HIS A 329 3.70 4.82 -23.00
CA HIS A 329 3.56 6.22 -22.55
C HIS A 329 4.46 6.52 -21.35
N LEU A 330 4.45 5.68 -20.32
CA LEU A 330 5.24 5.87 -19.08
C LEU A 330 6.75 5.85 -19.32
N LEU A 331 7.24 4.97 -20.20
CA LEU A 331 8.65 4.92 -20.59
C LEU A 331 9.04 6.11 -21.48
N SER A 332 8.13 6.58 -22.34
CA SER A 332 8.38 7.71 -23.23
C SER A 332 8.44 9.07 -22.50
N SER A 333 7.70 9.20 -21.39
CA SER A 333 7.64 10.41 -20.56
C SER A 333 8.65 10.41 -19.41
N ASP A 334 9.58 9.43 -19.40
CA ASP A 334 10.56 9.16 -18.35
C ASP A 334 9.91 9.08 -16.94
N ALA A 335 8.69 8.56 -16.86
CA ALA A 335 7.96 8.36 -15.60
C ALA A 335 8.36 7.07 -14.87
N ILE A 336 8.78 6.06 -15.62
CA ILE A 336 9.34 4.79 -15.13
C ILE A 336 10.76 4.63 -15.68
N GLY A 337 11.65 4.03 -14.89
CA GLY A 337 13.01 3.76 -15.35
C GLY A 337 13.08 2.63 -16.39
N TRP A 338 14.05 2.73 -17.30
CA TRP A 338 14.24 1.76 -18.37
C TRP A 338 14.74 0.38 -17.90
N HIS A 339 15.07 0.24 -16.61
CA HIS A 339 15.51 -1.02 -15.99
C HIS A 339 14.41 -2.09 -15.97
N VAL A 340 13.13 -1.70 -16.04
CA VAL A 340 12.01 -2.66 -16.13
C VAL A 340 12.10 -3.58 -17.36
N LEU A 341 12.80 -3.15 -18.41
CA LEU A 341 13.00 -3.95 -19.62
C LEU A 341 13.98 -5.11 -19.44
N SER A 342 14.68 -5.20 -18.31
CA SER A 342 15.57 -6.33 -17.98
C SER A 342 14.85 -7.68 -17.90
N ILE A 343 13.55 -7.66 -17.57
CA ILE A 343 12.70 -8.84 -17.46
C ILE A 343 12.37 -9.41 -18.85
N VAL A 344 12.52 -8.60 -19.90
CA VAL A 344 12.15 -8.97 -21.27
C VAL A 344 13.29 -9.76 -21.93
N HIS A 345 13.05 -11.06 -22.10
CA HIS A 345 13.98 -11.97 -22.77
C HIS A 345 13.46 -12.35 -24.16
N LEU A 346 14.28 -12.13 -25.19
CA LEU A 346 14.01 -12.51 -26.58
C LEU A 346 14.77 -13.79 -26.94
N ASN A 347 14.19 -14.94 -26.62
CA ASN A 347 14.72 -16.27 -26.92
C ASN A 347 13.62 -17.18 -27.49
N GLU A 348 13.98 -18.37 -27.95
CA GLU A 348 13.02 -19.31 -28.54
C GLU A 348 12.24 -20.11 -27.48
N GLU A 349 12.79 -20.23 -26.27
CA GLU A 349 12.28 -21.11 -25.21
C GLU A 349 11.29 -20.43 -24.26
N GLU A 350 11.52 -19.17 -23.88
CA GLU A 350 10.71 -18.42 -22.91
C GLU A 350 9.75 -17.44 -23.60
N THR A 351 10.05 -16.97 -24.82
CA THR A 351 9.22 -15.96 -25.49
C THR A 351 7.97 -16.56 -26.16
N THR A 352 6.80 -16.30 -25.59
CA THR A 352 5.50 -16.73 -26.17
C THR A 352 5.05 -15.85 -27.36
N SER A 353 4.02 -16.28 -28.11
CA SER A 353 3.38 -15.44 -29.14
C SER A 353 2.81 -14.13 -28.58
N SER A 354 2.19 -14.17 -27.40
CA SER A 354 1.68 -12.99 -26.69
C SER A 354 2.79 -12.02 -26.30
N SER A 355 3.94 -12.53 -25.84
CA SER A 355 5.15 -11.72 -25.55
C SER A 355 5.65 -10.97 -26.77
N ARG A 356 5.69 -11.63 -27.92
CA ARG A 356 6.07 -11.01 -29.19
C ARG A 356 5.07 -9.93 -29.60
N ILE A 357 3.77 -10.15 -29.46
CA ILE A 357 2.79 -9.11 -29.79
C ILE A 357 2.93 -7.91 -28.85
N PHE A 358 3.13 -8.15 -27.54
CA PHE A 358 3.33 -7.10 -26.54
C PHE A 358 4.56 -6.25 -26.84
N ILE A 359 5.73 -6.87 -27.01
CA ILE A 359 6.99 -6.16 -27.32
C ILE A 359 6.84 -5.37 -28.63
N LYS A 360 6.20 -5.94 -29.65
CA LYS A 360 5.98 -5.26 -30.94
C LYS A 360 5.18 -3.97 -30.75
N ILE A 361 4.09 -4.04 -30.00
CA ILE A 361 3.22 -2.87 -29.75
C ILE A 361 3.91 -1.84 -28.87
N LEU A 362 4.64 -2.29 -27.83
CA LEU A 362 5.38 -1.41 -26.93
C LEU A 362 6.41 -0.56 -27.67
N PHE A 363 7.26 -1.20 -28.50
CA PHE A 363 8.24 -0.45 -29.30
C PHE A 363 7.58 0.41 -30.38
N GLN A 364 6.44 -0.01 -30.92
CA GLN A 364 5.66 0.79 -31.85
C GLN A 364 5.25 2.12 -31.20
N ASP A 365 4.63 2.05 -30.04
CA ASP A 365 4.19 3.23 -29.28
C ASP A 365 5.36 4.13 -28.86
N LEU A 366 6.47 3.55 -28.37
CA LEU A 366 7.68 4.29 -28.03
C LEU A 366 8.26 5.06 -29.23
N SER A 367 8.21 4.47 -30.42
CA SER A 367 8.69 5.11 -31.64
C SER A 367 7.77 6.23 -32.12
N GLU A 368 6.46 6.08 -31.94
CA GLU A 368 5.45 7.09 -32.28
C GLU A 368 5.56 8.29 -31.32
N ALA A 369 5.83 8.05 -30.03
CA ALA A 369 5.96 9.09 -29.01
C ALA A 369 7.29 9.86 -29.07
N MET A 370 8.44 9.17 -29.10
CA MET A 370 9.76 9.82 -29.02
C MET A 370 10.43 10.06 -30.38
N GLY A 371 10.00 9.33 -31.42
CA GLY A 371 10.69 9.25 -32.70
C GLY A 371 11.88 8.28 -32.69
N MET A 372 12.12 7.64 -33.84
CA MET A 372 13.13 6.59 -34.02
C MET A 372 14.56 7.01 -33.64
N ALA A 373 14.93 8.27 -33.89
CA ALA A 373 16.28 8.76 -33.63
C ALA A 373 16.59 8.85 -32.12
N LYS A 374 15.65 9.36 -31.31
CA LYS A 374 15.79 9.47 -29.85
C LYS A 374 15.75 8.09 -29.20
N LEU A 375 14.83 7.22 -29.64
CA LEU A 375 14.76 5.85 -29.19
C LEU A 375 16.08 5.10 -29.43
N GLN A 376 16.68 5.27 -30.62
CA GLN A 376 17.98 4.67 -30.92
C GLN A 376 19.13 5.23 -30.07
N ALA A 377 19.09 6.50 -29.67
CA ALA A 377 20.08 7.08 -28.78
C ALA A 377 19.98 6.47 -27.37
N ARG A 378 18.76 6.38 -26.81
CA ARG A 378 18.49 5.76 -25.51
C ARG A 378 18.88 4.27 -25.50
N LEU A 379 18.52 3.53 -26.55
CA LEU A 379 18.90 2.12 -26.70
C LEU A 379 20.39 1.92 -27.01
N LYS A 380 21.20 2.97 -27.20
CA LYS A 380 22.66 2.85 -27.38
C LYS A 380 23.44 3.31 -26.16
N ASP A 381 22.78 3.94 -25.20
CA ASP A 381 23.41 4.40 -23.97
C ASP A 381 24.13 3.25 -23.27
N ASP A 382 25.35 3.53 -22.81
CA ASP A 382 26.22 2.53 -22.18
C ASP A 382 25.78 2.25 -20.74
N ILE A 383 25.13 3.22 -20.07
CA ILE A 383 24.62 3.06 -18.70
C ILE A 383 23.42 2.10 -18.66
N LEU A 384 22.54 2.19 -19.66
CA LEU A 384 21.31 1.39 -19.74
C LEU A 384 21.53 0.01 -20.38
N ARG A 385 22.74 -0.25 -20.87
CA ARG A 385 23.09 -1.46 -21.63
C ARG A 385 22.82 -2.78 -20.88
N PRO A 386 23.11 -2.91 -19.57
CA PRO A 386 22.84 -4.16 -18.84
C PRO A 386 21.35 -4.53 -18.82
N TYR A 387 20.47 -3.53 -18.76
CA TYR A 387 19.02 -3.75 -18.72
C TYR A 387 18.42 -4.19 -20.07
N PHE A 388 19.20 -4.15 -21.15
CA PHE A 388 18.76 -4.58 -22.48
C PHE A 388 19.41 -5.89 -22.93
N GLU A 389 20.13 -6.60 -22.05
CA GLU A 389 20.78 -7.86 -22.38
C GLU A 389 19.78 -8.94 -22.81
N GLY A 390 18.61 -9.01 -22.16
CA GLY A 390 17.53 -9.91 -22.57
C GLY A 390 16.94 -9.59 -23.95
N LEU A 391 16.86 -8.31 -24.32
CA LEU A 391 16.40 -7.85 -25.64
C LEU A 391 17.46 -8.06 -26.74
N PHE A 392 18.74 -7.89 -26.40
CA PHE A 392 19.89 -8.02 -27.28
C PHE A 392 20.88 -9.07 -26.75
N PRO A 393 20.52 -10.36 -26.79
CA PRO A 393 21.32 -11.42 -26.20
C PRO A 393 22.66 -11.58 -26.95
N ASN A 394 23.75 -11.61 -26.18
CA ASN A 394 25.12 -11.78 -26.68
C ASN A 394 25.69 -13.19 -26.46
N ASP A 395 25.00 -14.04 -25.69
CA ASP A 395 25.56 -15.30 -25.18
C ASP A 395 25.52 -16.42 -26.23
N ASN A 396 24.32 -16.70 -26.76
CA ASN A 396 24.11 -17.79 -27.71
C ASN A 396 23.79 -17.24 -29.11
N PRO A 397 24.56 -17.62 -30.16
CA PRO A 397 24.28 -17.24 -31.54
C PRO A 397 22.87 -17.58 -32.03
N ARG A 398 22.18 -18.56 -31.44
CA ARG A 398 20.77 -18.86 -31.72
C ARG A 398 19.84 -17.75 -31.23
N ASN A 399 19.99 -17.33 -29.98
CA ASN A 399 19.18 -16.26 -29.37
C ASN A 399 19.43 -14.92 -30.08
N THR A 400 20.69 -14.61 -30.42
CA THR A 400 21.02 -13.41 -31.19
C THR A 400 20.34 -13.42 -32.58
N ARG A 401 20.30 -14.57 -33.26
CA ARG A 401 19.59 -14.70 -34.55
C ARG A 401 18.09 -14.55 -34.39
N PHE A 402 17.51 -15.12 -33.34
CA PHE A 402 16.09 -15.00 -33.03
C PHE A 402 15.69 -13.53 -32.81
N SER A 403 16.41 -12.81 -31.95
CA SER A 403 16.20 -11.37 -31.70
C SER A 403 16.34 -10.54 -32.99
N ILE A 404 17.36 -10.80 -33.82
CA ILE A 404 17.53 -10.10 -35.11
C ILE A 404 16.35 -10.35 -36.05
N ASN A 405 15.92 -11.61 -36.20
CA ASN A 405 14.81 -11.98 -37.08
C ASN A 405 13.50 -11.34 -36.60
N TYR A 406 13.25 -11.36 -35.29
CA TYR A 406 12.07 -10.76 -34.68
C TYR A 406 12.01 -9.24 -34.90
N LEU A 407 13.12 -8.54 -34.67
CA LEU A 407 13.24 -7.09 -34.91
C LEU A 407 13.14 -6.75 -36.40
N GLN A 408 13.61 -7.62 -37.29
CA GLN A 408 13.51 -7.46 -38.74
C GLN A 408 12.06 -7.60 -39.25
N VAL A 409 11.32 -8.58 -38.73
CA VAL A 409 9.89 -8.79 -39.09
C VAL A 409 9.02 -7.67 -38.54
N SER A 410 9.43 -7.07 -37.42
CA SER A 410 8.68 -6.00 -36.75
C SER A 410 9.02 -4.58 -37.27
N GLU A 411 9.65 -4.46 -38.44
CA GLU A 411 10.03 -3.19 -39.11
C GLU A 411 11.04 -2.28 -38.35
N TRP A 412 11.68 -2.78 -37.30
CA TRP A 412 12.72 -2.07 -36.52
C TRP A 412 14.12 -2.12 -37.16
N ALA A 413 14.19 -2.07 -38.48
CA ALA A 413 15.40 -2.31 -39.26
C ALA A 413 16.57 -1.33 -38.94
N LEU A 414 16.31 -0.19 -38.31
CA LEU A 414 17.33 0.77 -37.88
C LEU A 414 18.08 0.37 -36.58
N LEU A 415 17.48 -0.46 -35.73
CA LEU A 415 18.13 -1.00 -34.52
C LEU A 415 19.19 -2.06 -34.87
N ARG A 416 19.20 -2.54 -36.13
CA ARG A 416 20.12 -3.52 -36.71
C ARG A 416 21.61 -3.21 -36.51
N LYS A 417 22.02 -1.94 -36.47
CA LYS A 417 23.45 -1.57 -36.40
C LYS A 417 24.13 -2.05 -35.10
N ARG A 418 23.38 -2.19 -33.99
CA ARG A 418 23.89 -2.67 -32.70
C ARG A 418 24.00 -4.21 -32.67
N CYS A 419 22.98 -4.94 -33.12
CA CYS A 419 23.03 -6.41 -33.18
C CYS A 419 24.02 -6.94 -34.22
N ALA A 420 24.21 -6.22 -35.33
CA ALA A 420 25.17 -6.62 -36.38
C ALA A 420 26.64 -6.42 -35.97
N SER A 421 26.96 -5.50 -35.06
CA SER A 421 28.31 -5.37 -34.49
C SER A 421 28.62 -6.49 -33.49
N ILE A 422 27.60 -6.94 -32.75
CA ILE A 422 27.65 -8.07 -31.81
C ILE A 422 27.85 -9.40 -32.55
N SER A 423 27.09 -9.67 -33.61
CA SER A 423 27.22 -10.92 -34.38
C SER A 423 28.56 -11.05 -35.13
N ARG A 424 29.31 -9.96 -35.32
CA ARG A 424 30.67 -9.98 -35.88
C ARG A 424 31.75 -10.34 -34.86
N THR A 425 31.46 -10.25 -33.56
CA THR A 425 32.42 -10.51 -32.47
C THR A 425 32.31 -11.93 -31.89
N CYS A 426 31.23 -12.69 -32.18
CA CYS A 426 31.12 -14.10 -31.79
C CYS A 426 32.00 -15.02 -32.70
N PRO A 427 32.93 -15.81 -32.13
CA PRO A 427 33.80 -16.69 -32.89
C PRO A 427 33.09 -18.03 -33.16
N ASN A 428 32.24 -18.08 -34.18
CA ASN A 428 31.89 -19.34 -34.88
C ASN A 428 31.15 -19.03 -36.19
N GLN A 429 31.89 -18.48 -37.16
CA GLN A 429 31.40 -18.25 -38.52
C GLN A 429 32.04 -19.22 -39.52
N HIS A 430 31.62 -20.48 -39.55
CA HIS A 430 31.80 -21.31 -40.76
C HIS A 430 30.65 -22.31 -40.94
N HIS A 431 29.58 -21.90 -41.63
CA HIS A 431 28.73 -22.87 -42.32
C HIS A 431 28.29 -22.32 -43.70
N PRO A 432 28.66 -22.98 -44.83
CA PRO A 432 28.53 -22.45 -46.19
C PRO A 432 27.08 -22.27 -46.71
N ARG A 433 26.07 -22.67 -45.94
CA ARG A 433 24.64 -22.38 -46.24
C ARG A 433 24.29 -20.90 -46.07
N TYR A 434 25.05 -20.15 -45.26
CA TYR A 434 24.76 -18.75 -44.90
C TYR A 434 24.98 -17.76 -46.04
N ARG A 435 25.97 -18.00 -46.92
CA ARG A 435 26.22 -17.14 -48.08
C ARG A 435 25.07 -17.21 -49.09
N ARG A 436 24.53 -18.40 -49.34
CA ARG A 436 23.44 -18.61 -50.30
C ARG A 436 22.12 -17.98 -49.83
N LEU A 437 21.78 -18.11 -48.54
CA LEU A 437 20.57 -17.51 -47.97
C LEU A 437 20.62 -15.98 -47.98
N LEU A 438 21.78 -15.37 -47.67
CA LEU A 438 21.92 -13.91 -47.72
C LEU A 438 21.77 -13.38 -49.15
N THR A 439 22.34 -14.03 -50.17
CA THR A 439 22.15 -13.62 -51.57
C THR A 439 20.70 -13.80 -52.03
N MET A 440 20.03 -14.90 -51.64
CA MET A 440 18.61 -15.11 -51.94
C MET A 440 17.73 -14.06 -51.29
N LEU A 441 17.97 -13.74 -50.01
CA LEU A 441 17.20 -12.74 -49.28
C LEU A 441 17.38 -11.33 -49.85
N HIS A 442 18.62 -11.00 -50.26
CA HIS A 442 18.95 -9.72 -50.89
C HIS A 442 18.36 -9.59 -52.29
N LEU A 443 18.15 -10.71 -53.01
CA LEU A 443 17.41 -10.74 -54.27
C LEU A 443 15.90 -10.58 -54.04
N THR A 444 15.31 -11.24 -53.04
CA THR A 444 13.87 -11.09 -52.73
C THR A 444 13.51 -9.69 -52.24
N LEU A 445 14.41 -9.02 -51.51
CA LEU A 445 14.24 -7.63 -51.09
C LEU A 445 14.36 -6.65 -52.27
N LYS A 446 15.31 -6.87 -53.19
CA LYS A 446 15.38 -6.10 -54.44
C LYS A 446 14.14 -6.31 -55.31
N ALA A 447 13.62 -7.54 -55.37
CA ALA A 447 12.40 -7.86 -56.10
C ALA A 447 11.16 -7.18 -55.49
N ARG A 448 11.00 -7.20 -54.15
CA ARG A 448 9.89 -6.48 -53.49
C ARG A 448 9.96 -4.96 -53.67
N PHE A 449 11.16 -4.37 -53.64
CA PHE A 449 11.33 -2.93 -53.85
C PHE A 449 11.09 -2.51 -55.32
N LEU A 450 11.41 -3.37 -56.29
CA LEU A 450 11.16 -3.10 -57.71
C LEU A 450 9.68 -3.34 -58.10
N VAL A 451 9.02 -4.32 -57.49
CA VAL A 451 7.62 -4.69 -57.81
C VAL A 451 6.62 -3.66 -57.29
N ILE A 452 6.91 -2.97 -56.19
CA ILE A 452 6.03 -1.92 -55.64
C ILE A 452 6.00 -0.65 -56.50
N HIS A 453 7.04 -0.41 -57.31
CA HIS A 453 7.15 0.83 -58.09
C HIS A 453 6.75 0.74 -59.57
N LEU A 454 6.44 -0.43 -60.14
CA LEU A 454 6.40 -0.55 -61.61
C LEU A 454 5.34 -1.46 -62.26
N ILE A 455 4.29 -1.95 -61.58
CA ILE A 455 3.29 -2.82 -62.24
C ILE A 455 1.84 -2.47 -61.86
N PRO A 456 0.92 -2.23 -62.84
CA PRO A 456 -0.50 -2.03 -62.58
C PRO A 456 -1.19 -3.30 -62.07
N ALA A 457 -2.20 -3.12 -61.22
CA ALA A 457 -2.87 -4.10 -60.34
C ALA A 457 -3.44 -5.40 -60.95
N ARG A 458 -3.31 -5.67 -62.25
CA ARG A 458 -3.92 -6.86 -62.91
C ARG A 458 -3.03 -8.11 -62.99
N ARG A 459 -1.73 -8.04 -62.66
CA ARG A 459 -0.82 -9.21 -62.74
C ARG A 459 -0.46 -9.88 -61.41
N ILE A 460 -1.00 -9.40 -60.30
CA ILE A 460 -0.72 -9.96 -58.95
C ILE A 460 -1.42 -11.33 -58.77
N HIS A 461 -2.57 -11.53 -59.44
CA HIS A 461 -3.39 -12.73 -59.28
C HIS A 461 -2.76 -14.00 -59.90
N ASP A 462 -1.94 -13.85 -60.95
CA ASP A 462 -1.26 -15.00 -61.59
C ASP A 462 0.03 -15.39 -60.86
N LEU A 463 0.70 -14.44 -60.20
CA LEU A 463 1.94 -14.71 -59.46
C LEU A 463 1.65 -15.40 -58.11
N ALA A 464 0.46 -15.17 -57.53
CA ALA A 464 0.00 -15.81 -56.29
C ALA A 464 -0.27 -17.32 -56.44
N ARG A 465 -0.44 -17.83 -57.67
CA ARG A 465 -0.72 -19.27 -57.94
C ARG A 465 0.54 -20.15 -58.02
N HIS A 466 1.74 -19.58 -58.07
CA HIS A 466 2.99 -20.34 -58.26
C HIS A 466 3.88 -20.43 -57.01
N LEU A 467 3.51 -19.76 -55.92
CA LEU A 467 4.23 -19.79 -54.65
C LEU A 467 3.31 -20.39 -53.58
N GLU A 468 3.38 -21.70 -53.42
CA GLU A 468 2.84 -22.41 -52.26
C GLU A 468 3.54 -21.92 -50.98
N LEU A 469 2.95 -20.89 -50.37
CA LEU A 469 3.23 -20.42 -49.01
C LEU A 469 1.87 -20.35 -48.30
N VAL A 470 1.31 -21.53 -48.05
CA VAL A 470 0.15 -21.73 -47.19
C VAL A 470 0.62 -21.63 -45.73
N VAL A 471 -0.25 -21.09 -44.89
CA VAL A 471 -0.19 -20.93 -43.42
C VAL A 471 0.30 -19.55 -42.94
N LEU A 472 -0.61 -18.86 -42.23
CA LEU A 472 -0.53 -17.54 -41.55
C LEU A 472 -1.13 -16.31 -42.25
N ILE A 473 -2.19 -16.47 -43.04
CA ILE A 473 -3.15 -15.38 -43.29
C ILE A 473 -4.58 -15.94 -43.30
N GLU A 474 -5.09 -16.29 -42.12
CA GLU A 474 -6.53 -16.24 -41.85
C GLU A 474 -6.69 -15.49 -40.51
N ASP A 475 -7.77 -14.70 -40.42
CA ASP A 475 -8.20 -13.85 -39.29
C ASP A 475 -7.65 -12.42 -39.18
N VAL A 476 -7.75 -11.68 -40.28
CA VAL A 476 -7.96 -10.22 -40.21
C VAL A 476 -9.22 -9.85 -40.99
N GLN A 477 -10.38 -9.99 -40.35
CA GLN A 477 -11.60 -9.29 -40.76
C GLN A 477 -11.47 -7.81 -40.34
N PHE A 478 -11.40 -6.91 -41.32
CA PHE A 478 -11.72 -5.49 -41.12
C PHE A 478 -13.20 -5.24 -41.47
N PRO A 479 -13.93 -4.41 -40.71
CA PRO A 479 -15.35 -4.19 -40.90
C PRO A 479 -15.65 -3.17 -42.00
N GLY A 480 -16.72 -3.43 -42.77
CA GLY A 480 -17.58 -2.40 -43.34
C GLY A 480 -17.20 -1.86 -44.73
N HIS A 481 -17.66 -2.53 -45.78
CA HIS A 481 -18.37 -1.91 -46.91
C HIS A 481 -18.92 -3.03 -47.81
N HIS A 482 -20.12 -2.81 -48.36
CA HIS A 482 -20.91 -3.68 -49.26
C HIS A 482 -21.94 -4.61 -48.60
N HIS A 483 -23.05 -3.99 -48.16
CA HIS A 483 -24.37 -4.63 -48.23
C HIS A 483 -25.15 -3.96 -49.37
N GLU A 484 -24.78 -4.30 -50.61
CA GLU A 484 -25.57 -4.05 -51.82
C GLU A 484 -25.02 -5.01 -52.87
N LEU A 485 -25.92 -5.74 -53.56
CA LEU A 485 -25.69 -6.87 -54.49
C LEU A 485 -25.77 -8.28 -53.87
N ALA A 486 -26.96 -8.60 -53.32
CA ALA A 486 -27.46 -9.98 -53.28
C ALA A 486 -29.01 -9.97 -53.28
N LYS A 487 -29.60 -9.44 -54.35
CA LYS A 487 -31.02 -9.62 -54.73
C LYS A 487 -31.10 -9.75 -56.24
N GLU A 488 -30.53 -10.82 -56.78
CA GLU A 488 -30.78 -11.25 -58.16
C GLU A 488 -30.29 -12.69 -58.33
N LYS A 489 -31.12 -13.63 -57.88
CA LYS A 489 -31.26 -15.01 -58.38
C LYS A 489 -32.14 -15.80 -57.40
N GLY A 490 -33.38 -16.04 -57.81
CA GLY A 490 -34.29 -16.98 -57.13
C GLY A 490 -35.63 -16.36 -56.78
N LEU A 491 -36.40 -15.95 -57.79
CA LEU A 491 -37.85 -15.76 -57.71
C LEU A 491 -38.38 -15.74 -59.15
N GLU A 492 -38.73 -16.91 -59.67
CA GLU A 492 -39.84 -17.08 -60.61
C GLU A 492 -40.30 -18.55 -60.57
N GLU A 493 -41.63 -18.70 -60.45
CA GLU A 493 -42.45 -19.90 -60.66
C GLU A 493 -42.44 -20.96 -59.53
N GLU A 494 -43.55 -21.38 -58.92
CA GLU A 494 -44.97 -21.26 -59.27
C GLU A 494 -45.83 -21.49 -58.03
N GLY A 495 -46.98 -20.81 -57.95
CA GLY A 495 -48.09 -21.18 -57.09
C GLY A 495 -49.21 -21.80 -57.92
N ALA A 496 -49.64 -22.99 -57.52
CA ALA A 496 -50.97 -23.56 -57.73
C ALA A 496 -51.17 -24.74 -56.76
#